data_AF-A0A8T9SHV9-F1
#
_entry.id   AF-A0A8T9SHV9-F1
#
_cell.length_a   1.000
_cell.length_b   1.000
_cell.length_c   1.000
_cell.angle_alpha   90.00
_cell.angle_beta   90.00
_cell.angle_gamma   90.00
#
_symmetry.space_group_name_H-M   'P 1'
#
loop_
_entity.id
_entity.type
_entity.pdbx_description
1 polymer ?
#
loop_
_entity_poly.entity_id
_entity_poly.type
_entity_poly.pdbx_seq_one_letter_code
_entity_poly.pdbx_strand_id
1 'polypeptide(L)'
;MFINVYTSNPADQGLAGFALALGQNLQRPVRLLPLSRLPVPDPLRRQALRVERTELLDSIARAEHELGCFLSGHFAPDAGRENGLKADVDALHARLRAVNATLGLGKGGEDNG
;
A
#
# COMPACT_ATOMS: atom_id res chain seq x y z
N MET A 1 -14.57 5.05 25.08
CA MET A 1 -13.61 5.17 23.95
C MET A 1 -14.34 4.82 22.65
N PHE A 2 -14.36 5.71 21.66
CA PHE A 2 -15.09 5.52 20.39
C PHE A 2 -14.26 4.71 19.38
N ILE A 3 -14.92 4.15 18.36
CA ILE A 3 -14.28 3.61 17.14
C ILE A 3 -14.58 4.61 16.02
N ASN A 4 -13.55 5.10 15.33
CA ASN A 4 -13.72 6.00 14.19
C ASN A 4 -13.63 5.18 12.89
N VAL A 5 -14.66 5.28 12.05
CA VAL A 5 -14.68 4.71 10.71
C VAL A 5 -14.70 5.88 9.72
N TYR A 6 -13.75 5.89 8.80
CA TYR A 6 -13.60 6.96 7.82
C TYR A 6 -14.21 6.55 6.48
N THR A 7 -15.02 7.42 5.88
CA THR A 7 -15.75 7.14 4.62
C THR A 7 -15.81 8.37 3.72
N SER A 8 -15.90 8.16 2.41
CA SER A 8 -16.12 9.23 1.42
C SER A 8 -17.53 9.82 1.51
N ASN A 9 -18.51 9.08 2.05
CA ASN A 9 -19.90 9.52 2.19
C ASN A 9 -20.43 9.29 3.63
N PRO A 10 -20.17 10.20 4.59
CA PRO A 10 -20.61 10.02 5.98
C PRO A 10 -22.12 10.19 6.19
N ALA A 11 -22.85 10.72 5.20
CA ALA A 11 -24.30 10.90 5.26
C ALA A 11 -25.07 9.67 4.72
N ASP A 12 -24.37 8.65 4.23
CA ASP A 12 -24.98 7.43 3.70
C ASP A 12 -25.72 6.64 4.80
N GLN A 13 -27.00 6.35 4.56
CA GLN A 13 -27.84 5.63 5.52
C GLN A 13 -27.42 4.17 5.71
N GLY A 14 -26.89 3.52 4.67
CA GLY A 14 -26.38 2.15 4.75
C GLY A 14 -25.15 2.06 5.64
N LEU A 15 -24.23 3.03 5.52
CA LEU A 15 -23.07 3.13 6.41
C LEU A 15 -23.47 3.46 7.86
N ALA A 16 -24.49 4.29 8.06
CA ALA A 16 -25.02 4.57 9.40
C ALA A 16 -25.56 3.29 10.07
N GLY A 17 -26.30 2.45 9.31
CA GLY A 17 -26.75 1.14 9.77
C GLY A 17 -25.59 0.19 10.11
N PHE A 18 -24.56 0.13 9.26
CA PHE A 18 -23.35 -0.64 9.51
C PHE A 18 -22.62 -0.18 10.80
N ALA A 19 -22.45 1.14 10.98
CA ALA A 19 -21.79 1.69 12.16
C ALA A 19 -22.55 1.37 13.45
N LEU A 20 -23.89 1.41 13.41
CA LEU A 20 -24.74 1.02 14.54
C LEU A 20 -24.55 -0.48 14.88
N ALA A 21 -24.64 -1.36 13.88
CA ALA A 21 -24.47 -2.80 14.06
C ALA A 21 -23.07 -3.16 14.57
N LEU A 22 -22.02 -2.52 14.02
CA LEU A 22 -20.65 -2.70 14.48
C LEU A 22 -20.49 -2.24 15.94
N GLY A 23 -21.09 -1.11 16.29
CA GLY A 23 -21.00 -0.57 17.64
C GLY A 23 -21.71 -1.43 18.70
N GLN A 24 -22.82 -2.07 18.32
CA GLN A 24 -23.50 -3.06 19.16
C GLN A 24 -22.64 -4.32 19.34
N ASN A 25 -22.07 -4.86 18.26
CA ASN A 25 -21.24 -6.07 18.31
C ASN A 25 -19.97 -5.87 19.15
N LEU A 26 -19.30 -4.73 19.00
CA LEU A 26 -18.06 -4.42 19.71
C LEU A 26 -18.29 -3.76 21.08
N GLN A 27 -19.55 -3.58 21.49
CA GLN A 27 -19.96 -2.87 22.71
C GLN A 27 -19.30 -1.49 22.86
N ARG A 28 -19.09 -0.79 21.74
CA ARG A 28 -18.39 0.50 21.69
C ARG A 28 -19.03 1.42 20.66
N PRO A 29 -19.25 2.70 20.98
CA PRO A 29 -19.86 3.63 20.04
C PRO A 29 -18.95 3.87 18.82
N VAL A 30 -19.51 3.77 17.62
CA VAL A 30 -18.84 3.99 16.33
C VAL A 30 -19.21 5.37 15.79
N ARG A 31 -18.24 6.12 15.27
CA ARG A 31 -18.43 7.40 14.60
C ARG A 31 -18.02 7.30 13.14
N LEU A 32 -18.91 7.70 12.25
CA LEU A 32 -18.59 7.90 10.85
C LEU A 32 -17.99 9.30 10.67
N LEU A 33 -16.80 9.37 10.09
CA LEU A 33 -16.11 10.61 9.80
C LEU A 33 -15.76 10.68 8.32
N PRO A 34 -15.73 11.87 7.70
CA PRO A 34 -15.27 12.02 6.33
C PRO A 34 -13.78 11.67 6.22
N LEU A 35 -13.36 11.14 5.05
CA LEU A 35 -11.95 10.86 4.76
C LEU A 35 -11.04 12.09 4.92
N SER A 36 -11.56 13.30 4.75
CA SER A 36 -10.80 14.55 4.98
C SER A 36 -10.34 14.75 6.42
N ARG A 37 -10.90 14.00 7.38
CA ARG A 37 -10.51 14.00 8.80
C ARG A 37 -9.60 12.83 9.17
N LEU A 38 -9.09 12.07 8.20
CA LEU A 38 -8.09 11.04 8.47
C LEU A 38 -6.91 11.69 9.20
N PRO A 39 -6.46 11.13 10.34
CA PRO A 39 -5.29 11.63 11.02
C PRO A 39 -4.10 11.59 10.07
N VAL A 40 -3.29 12.65 10.09
CA VAL A 40 -2.03 12.68 9.37
C VAL A 40 -1.21 11.47 9.85
N PRO A 41 -0.63 10.65 8.94
CA PRO A 41 0.15 9.51 9.35
C PRO A 41 1.29 9.96 10.27
N ASP A 42 1.48 9.23 11.38
CA ASP A 42 2.53 9.46 12.37
C ASP A 42 3.89 9.73 11.69
N PRO A 43 4.62 10.80 12.06
CA PRO A 43 5.95 11.09 11.52
C PRO A 43 6.91 9.90 11.56
N LEU A 44 6.87 9.09 12.63
CA LEU A 44 7.71 7.88 12.76
C LEU A 44 7.29 6.81 11.73
N ARG A 45 5.99 6.65 11.52
CA ARG A 45 5.45 5.76 10.49
C ARG A 45 5.84 6.24 9.09
N ARG A 46 5.85 7.54 8.84
CA ARG A 46 6.34 8.12 7.57
C ARG A 46 7.84 7.88 7.37
N GLN A 47 8.65 7.99 8.42
CA GLN A 47 10.08 7.69 8.32
C GLN A 47 10.32 6.21 8.02
N ALA A 48 9.64 5.30 8.72
CA ALA A 48 9.70 3.87 8.45
C ALA A 48 9.31 3.53 6.99
N LEU A 49 8.23 4.13 6.49
CA LEU A 49 7.80 3.94 5.09
C LEU A 49 8.82 4.48 4.07
N ARG A 50 9.57 5.54 4.39
CA ARG A 50 10.65 6.05 3.52
C ARG A 50 11.83 5.10 3.48
N VAL A 51 12.21 4.52 4.62
CA VAL A 51 13.26 3.50 4.69
C VAL A 51 12.83 2.27 3.89
N GLU A 52 11.62 1.76 4.13
CA GLU A 52 11.05 0.62 3.39
C GLU A 52 11.03 0.89 1.88
N ARG A 53 10.68 2.10 1.45
CA ARG A 53 10.72 2.49 0.04
C ARG A 53 12.12 2.35 -0.57
N THR A 54 13.16 2.81 0.13
CA THR A 54 14.55 2.71 -0.33
C THR A 54 14.97 1.25 -0.43
N GLU A 55 14.67 0.45 0.60
CA GLU A 55 14.98 -0.98 0.62
C GLU A 55 14.27 -1.75 -0.52
N LEU A 56 13.02 -1.39 -0.81
CA LEU A 56 12.26 -1.96 -1.93
C LEU A 56 12.90 -1.60 -3.28
N LEU A 57 13.34 -0.36 -3.48
CA LEU A 57 14.02 0.05 -4.72
C LEU A 57 15.32 -0.71 -4.93
N ASP A 58 16.12 -0.87 -3.87
CA ASP A 58 17.35 -1.65 -3.92
C ASP A 58 17.08 -3.13 -4.21
N SER A 59 16.02 -3.69 -3.62
CA SER A 59 15.62 -5.09 -3.82
C SER A 59 15.14 -5.34 -5.25
N ILE A 60 14.35 -4.42 -5.80
CA ILE A 60 13.90 -4.46 -7.21
C ILE A 60 15.10 -4.41 -8.14
N ALA A 61 16.02 -3.47 -7.94
CA ALA A 61 17.20 -3.34 -8.80
C ALA A 61 18.05 -4.63 -8.82
N ARG A 62 18.20 -5.30 -7.67
CA ARG A 62 18.91 -6.59 -7.58
C ARG A 62 18.15 -7.71 -8.30
N ALA A 63 16.85 -7.82 -8.08
CA ALA A 63 16.02 -8.86 -8.70
C ALA A 63 15.93 -8.68 -10.23
N GLU A 64 15.80 -7.44 -10.71
CA GLU A 64 15.82 -7.13 -12.14
C GLU A 64 17.20 -7.41 -12.76
N HIS A 65 18.28 -7.13 -12.04
CA HIS A 65 19.64 -7.48 -12.49
C HIS A 65 19.83 -9.00 -12.61
N GLU A 66 19.40 -9.76 -11.60
CA GLU A 66 19.47 -11.23 -11.63
C GLU A 66 18.61 -11.80 -12.77
N LEU A 67 17.43 -11.22 -13.03
CA LEU A 67 16.59 -11.60 -14.16
C LEU A 67 17.30 -11.34 -15.49
N GLY A 68 17.94 -10.17 -15.62
CA GLY A 68 18.74 -9.81 -16.77
C GLY A 68 19.88 -10.79 -17.05
N CYS A 69 20.53 -11.31 -16.01
CA CYS A 69 21.56 -12.35 -16.13
C CYS A 69 21.00 -13.68 -16.64
N PHE A 70 19.80 -14.09 -16.22
CA PHE A 70 19.12 -15.26 -16.79
C PHE A 70 18.78 -15.06 -18.27
N LEU A 71 18.17 -13.92 -18.61
CA LEU A 71 17.76 -13.60 -19.98
C LEU A 71 18.95 -13.46 -20.95
N SER A 72 20.11 -13.01 -20.44
CA SER A 72 21.34 -12.87 -21.23
C SER A 72 22.15 -14.16 -21.35
N GLY A 73 21.72 -15.25 -20.71
CA GLY A 73 22.41 -16.55 -20.74
C GLY A 73 23.65 -16.64 -19.84
N HIS A 74 23.81 -15.74 -18.86
CA HIS A 74 24.89 -15.82 -17.88
C HIS A 74 24.68 -16.93 -16.84
N PHE A 75 23.45 -17.42 -16.70
CA PHE A 75 23.10 -18.57 -15.86
C PHE A 75 22.65 -19.76 -16.70
N ALA A 76 22.81 -20.96 -16.14
CA ALA A 76 22.23 -22.16 -16.74
C ALA A 76 20.69 -22.02 -16.82
N PRO A 77 20.05 -22.53 -17.89
CA PRO A 77 18.60 -22.45 -18.03
C PRO A 77 17.90 -23.15 -16.85
N ASP A 78 17.13 -22.38 -16.08
CA ASP A 78 16.30 -22.86 -14.99
C ASP A 78 14.99 -22.07 -14.99
N ALA A 79 14.00 -22.61 -15.69
CA ALA A 79 12.69 -21.97 -15.84
C ALA A 79 11.95 -21.83 -14.51
N GLY A 80 12.21 -22.70 -13.53
CA GLY A 80 11.60 -22.61 -12.21
C GLY A 80 12.10 -21.39 -11.45
N ARG A 81 13.43 -21.23 -11.43
CA ARG A 81 14.07 -20.07 -10.81
C ARG A 81 13.76 -18.77 -11.53
N GLU A 82 13.76 -18.75 -12.86
CA GLU A 82 13.41 -17.57 -13.66
C GLU A 82 11.97 -17.11 -13.37
N ASN A 83 11.00 -18.05 -13.33
CA ASN A 83 9.61 -17.73 -13.04
C ASN A 83 9.41 -17.26 -11.60
N GLY A 84 10.12 -17.84 -10.63
CA GLY A 84 10.11 -17.38 -9.24
C GLY A 84 10.60 -15.93 -9.13
N LEU A 85 11.70 -15.61 -9.81
CA LEU A 85 12.28 -14.28 -9.80
C LEU A 85 11.35 -13.22 -10.44
N LYS A 86 10.64 -13.58 -11.53
CA LYS A 86 9.61 -12.72 -12.13
C LYS A 86 8.48 -12.43 -11.14
N ALA A 87 7.99 -13.45 -10.44
CA ALA A 87 6.94 -13.29 -9.43
C ALA A 87 7.41 -12.40 -8.26
N ASP A 88 8.67 -12.54 -7.84
CA ASP A 88 9.27 -11.71 -6.80
C ASP A 88 9.36 -10.24 -7.23
N VAL A 89 9.81 -9.97 -8.46
CA VAL A 89 9.84 -8.61 -9.04
C VAL A 89 8.45 -7.99 -9.05
N ASP A 90 7.43 -8.73 -9.51
CA ASP A 90 6.04 -8.25 -9.53
C ASP A 90 5.51 -7.93 -8.12
N ALA A 91 5.82 -8.79 -7.14
CA ALA A 91 5.43 -8.60 -5.74
C ALA A 91 6.12 -7.36 -5.13
N LEU A 92 7.41 -7.18 -5.38
CA LEU A 92 8.17 -6.01 -4.91
C LEU A 92 7.63 -4.71 -5.52
N HIS A 93 7.34 -4.68 -6.82
CA HIS A 93 6.71 -3.54 -7.48
C HIS A 93 5.32 -3.24 -6.93
N ALA A 94 4.51 -4.26 -6.64
CA ALA A 94 3.19 -4.10 -6.00
C ALA A 94 3.33 -3.48 -4.60
N ARG A 95 4.29 -3.94 -3.80
CA ARG A 95 4.57 -3.38 -2.48
C ARG A 95 5.05 -1.93 -2.57
N LEU A 96 5.95 -1.62 -3.50
CA LEU A 96 6.44 -0.25 -3.72
C LEU A 96 5.31 0.71 -4.10
N ARG A 97 4.36 0.29 -4.95
CA ARG A 97 3.17 1.09 -5.26
C ARG A 97 2.33 1.39 -4.03
N ALA A 98 2.11 0.40 -3.16
CA ALA A 98 1.36 0.58 -1.91
C ALA A 98 2.07 1.55 -0.94
N VAL A 99 3.39 1.43 -0.79
CA VAL A 99 4.21 2.33 0.03
C VAL A 99 4.17 3.75 -0.52
N ASN A 100 4.34 3.94 -1.83
CA ASN A 100 4.25 5.24 -2.48
C ASN A 100 2.85 5.87 -2.32
N ALA A 101 1.78 5.10 -2.47
CA ALA A 101 0.41 5.57 -2.23
C ALA A 101 0.23 6.05 -0.78
N THR A 102 0.76 5.29 0.18
CA THR A 102 0.68 5.63 1.62
C THR A 102 1.50 6.88 1.96
N LEU A 103 2.64 7.08 1.29
CA LEU A 103 3.47 8.28 1.42
C LEU A 103 2.91 9.50 0.67
N GLY A 104 1.87 9.34 -0.15
CA GLY A 104 1.33 10.40 -0.99
C GLY A 104 2.24 10.76 -2.18
N LEU A 105 3.06 9.81 -2.63
CA LEU A 105 3.97 9.94 -3.77
C LEU A 105 3.35 9.43 -5.09
N GLY A 106 2.05 9.08 -5.09
CA GLY A 106 1.33 8.57 -6.26
C GLY A 106 0.81 9.69 -7.16
N LYS A 107 1.20 9.66 -8.44
CA LYS A 107 0.84 10.57 -9.55
C LYS A 107 0.70 12.05 -9.14
N GLY A 108 1.84 12.73 -9.01
CA GLY A 108 1.90 14.16 -9.33
C GLY A 108 2.03 14.31 -10.84
N GLY A 109 0.95 14.73 -11.51
CA GLY A 109 0.99 15.08 -12.93
C GLY A 109 -0.30 14.78 -13.67
N GLU A 110 -1.35 15.55 -13.39
CA GLU A 110 -2.51 15.90 -14.24
C GLU A 110 -3.55 16.51 -13.29
N ASP A 111 -3.50 17.84 -13.16
CA ASP A 111 -4.52 18.75 -12.61
C ASP A 111 -3.80 19.89 -11.87
N ASN A 112 -3.34 20.88 -12.65
CA ASN A 112 -3.26 22.31 -12.30
C ASN A 112 -2.45 23.04 -13.38
N GLY A 113 -3.13 23.36 -14.47
CA GLY A 113 -2.73 24.30 -15.52
C GLY A 113 -3.98 24.85 -16.17
#